data_AF-A0A2U3Q848-F1
#
_entry.id   AF-A0A2U3Q848-F1
#
_cell.length_a   1.000
_cell.length_b   1.000
_cell.length_c   1.000
_cell.angle_alpha   90.00
_cell.angle_beta   90.00
_cell.angle_gamma   90.00
#
_symmetry.space_group_name_H-M   'P 1'
#
loop_
_entity.id
_entity.type
_entity.pdbx_description
1 polymer ?
#
loop_
_entity_poly.entity_id
_entity_poly.type
_entity_poly.pdbx_seq_one_letter_code
_entity_poly.pdbx_strand_id
1 'polypeptide(L)'
;MIRTVLTEIGIFLVPFAVYALFLAATRSGLFARSSWPVAIVARLVLVALVLVIAGLIGLAHFSGAPPDSTYIPAHIEHGKLVPGVEK
;
A
#
# COMPACT_ATOMS: atom_id res chain seq x y z
N MET A 1 -9.34 7.88 -0.75
CA MET A 1 -8.03 7.72 -0.07
C MET A 1 -8.01 6.64 1.00
N ILE A 2 -9.11 6.39 1.75
CA ILE A 2 -9.11 5.34 2.81
C ILE A 2 -8.73 3.94 2.29
N ARG A 3 -9.16 3.59 1.06
CA ARG A 3 -8.77 2.34 0.39
C ARG A 3 -7.25 2.22 0.29
N THR A 4 -6.58 3.23 -0.26
CA THR A 4 -5.11 3.26 -0.41
C THR A 4 -4.41 3.13 0.93
N VAL A 5 -4.87 3.86 1.94
CA VAL A 5 -4.29 3.79 3.29
C VAL A 5 -4.40 2.37 3.87
N LEU A 6 -5.57 1.74 3.76
CA LEU A 6 -5.76 0.37 4.22
C LEU A 6 -4.91 -0.64 3.45
N THR A 7 -4.76 -0.47 2.12
CA THR A 7 -3.90 -1.32 1.30
C THR A 7 -2.44 -1.21 1.72
N GLU A 8 -1.91 0.00 1.91
CA GLU A 8 -0.52 0.20 2.32
C GLU A 8 -0.24 -0.28 3.75
N ILE A 9 -1.19 -0.07 4.69
CA ILE A 9 -1.12 -0.68 6.03
C ILE A 9 -1.09 -2.21 5.92
N GLY A 10 -1.93 -2.78 5.06
CA GLY A 10 -1.94 -4.21 4.79
C GLY A 10 -0.58 -4.71 4.31
N ILE A 11 -0.03 -4.07 3.27
CA ILE A 11 1.29 -4.39 2.69
C ILE A 11 2.39 -4.28 3.75
N PHE A 12 2.41 -3.21 4.54
CA PHE A 12 3.37 -3.02 5.62
C PHE A 12 3.34 -4.15 6.66
N LEU A 13 2.14 -4.65 7.00
CA LEU A 13 1.97 -5.70 7.99
C LEU A 13 2.33 -7.09 7.45
N VAL A 14 2.42 -7.31 6.13
CA VAL A 14 2.70 -8.63 5.53
C VAL A 14 3.96 -9.30 6.09
N PRO A 15 5.15 -8.66 6.11
CA PRO A 15 6.35 -9.32 6.63
C PRO A 15 6.22 -9.73 8.10
N PHE A 16 5.55 -8.91 8.91
CA PHE A 16 5.29 -9.20 10.32
C PHE A 16 4.30 -10.35 10.48
N ALA A 17 3.22 -10.38 9.69
CA ALA A 17 2.25 -11.45 9.69
C ALA A 17 2.90 -12.79 9.29
N VAL A 18 3.71 -12.79 8.22
CA VAL A 18 4.46 -13.98 7.78
C VAL A 18 5.40 -14.48 8.88
N TYR A 19 6.16 -13.59 9.52
CA TYR A 19 7.05 -13.98 10.61
C TYR A 19 6.29 -14.46 11.85
N ALA A 20 5.17 -13.82 12.20
CA ALA A 20 4.30 -14.27 13.28
C ALA A 20 3.72 -15.67 13.02
N LEU A 21 3.27 -15.94 11.78
CA LEU A 21 2.81 -17.26 11.36
C LEU A 21 3.93 -18.29 11.45
N PHE A 22 5.15 -17.94 11.05
CA PHE A 22 6.32 -18.79 11.22
C PHE A 22 6.53 -19.16 12.70
N LEU A 23 6.56 -18.17 13.61
CA LEU A 23 6.73 -18.39 15.05
C LEU A 23 5.61 -19.26 15.65
N ALA A 24 4.37 -19.07 15.18
CA ALA A 24 3.22 -19.86 15.60
C ALA A 24 3.36 -21.32 15.14
N ALA A 25 3.76 -21.54 13.88
CA ALA A 25 3.97 -22.87 13.31
C ALA A 25 5.13 -23.62 13.99
N THR A 26 6.21 -22.92 14.34
CA THR A 26 7.37 -23.51 15.04
C THR A 26 7.20 -23.61 16.55
N ARG A 27 6.06 -23.14 17.10
CA ARG A 27 5.78 -23.07 18.55
C ARG A 27 6.90 -22.38 19.35
N SER A 28 7.59 -21.42 18.74
CA SER A 28 8.72 -20.72 19.34
C SER A 28 8.31 -19.55 20.23
N GLY A 29 7.07 -19.56 20.76
CA GLY A 29 6.56 -18.52 21.64
C GLY A 29 6.33 -17.18 20.93
N LEU A 30 5.20 -17.05 20.24
CA LEU A 30 4.81 -15.83 19.51
C LEU A 30 4.81 -14.57 20.39
N PHE A 31 4.35 -14.69 21.64
CA PHE A 31 4.25 -13.57 22.58
C PHE A 31 5.51 -13.37 23.44
N ALA A 32 6.53 -14.22 23.27
CA ALA A 32 7.78 -14.08 24.01
C ALA A 32 8.62 -12.95 23.41
N ARG A 33 9.12 -12.03 24.26
CA ARG A 33 9.98 -10.93 23.80
C ARG A 33 11.29 -11.42 23.16
N SER A 34 11.81 -12.57 23.59
CA SER A 34 12.97 -13.21 22.99
C SER A 34 12.79 -13.59 21.52
N SER A 35 11.56 -13.82 21.07
CA SER A 35 11.21 -14.17 19.68
C SER A 35 11.22 -12.97 18.74
N TRP A 36 11.31 -11.76 19.30
CA TRP A 36 11.34 -10.48 18.59
C TRP A 36 12.61 -9.69 18.90
N PRO A 37 13.81 -10.25 18.63
CA PRO A 37 15.04 -9.51 18.83
C PRO A 37 15.07 -8.29 17.89
N VAL A 38 15.63 -7.18 18.39
CA VAL A 38 15.65 -5.89 17.69
C VAL A 38 16.19 -6.01 16.26
N ALA A 39 17.23 -6.82 16.05
CA ALA A 39 17.80 -7.04 14.72
C ALA A 39 16.81 -7.67 13.73
N ILE A 40 15.95 -8.60 14.17
CA ILE A 40 14.93 -9.20 13.31
C ILE A 40 13.83 -8.18 13.02
N VAL A 41 13.34 -7.49 14.06
CA VAL A 41 12.31 -6.45 13.91
C VAL A 41 12.78 -5.36 12.93
N ALA A 42 14.03 -4.91 13.05
CA ALA A 42 14.61 -3.92 12.14
C ALA A 42 14.65 -4.41 10.69
N ARG A 43 15.00 -5.67 10.46
CA ARG A 43 14.96 -6.27 9.11
C ARG A 43 13.54 -6.36 8.56
N LEU A 44 12.56 -6.75 9.38
CA LEU A 44 11.16 -6.80 8.98
C LEU A 44 10.63 -5.40 8.61
N VAL A 45 10.99 -4.38 9.40
CA VAL A 45 10.68 -2.98 9.08
C VAL A 45 11.29 -2.58 7.73
N LEU A 46 12.56 -2.86 7.49
CA LEU A 46 13.22 -2.52 6.23
C LEU A 46 12.54 -3.19 5.03
N VAL A 47 12.22 -4.48 5.14
CA VAL A 47 11.47 -5.20 4.09
C VAL A 47 10.08 -4.59 3.89
N ALA A 48 9.36 -4.27 4.97
CA ALA A 48 8.05 -3.65 4.89
C ALA A 48 8.10 -2.28 4.20
N LEU A 49 9.11 -1.45 4.51
CA LEU A 49 9.31 -0.15 3.86
C LEU A 49 9.56 -0.31 2.36
N VAL A 50 10.39 -1.27 1.96
CA VAL A 50 10.64 -1.55 0.53
C VAL A 50 9.34 -1.96 -0.18
N LEU A 51 8.53 -2.83 0.45
CA LEU A 51 7.24 -3.24 -0.12
C LEU A 51 6.25 -2.08 -0.25
N VAL A 52 6.15 -1.22 0.76
CA VAL A 52 5.30 -0.02 0.71
C VAL A 52 5.77 0.94 -0.40
N ILE A 53 7.08 1.18 -0.51
CA ILE A 53 7.64 2.02 -1.58
C ILE A 53 7.27 1.44 -2.95
N ALA A 54 7.42 0.13 -3.14
CA ALA A 54 7.01 -0.54 -4.37
C ALA A 54 5.49 -0.42 -4.64
N GLY A 55 4.67 -0.55 -3.60
CA GLY A 55 3.22 -0.36 -3.66
C GLY A 55 2.82 1.05 -4.11
N LEU A 56 3.43 2.07 -3.52
CA LEU A 56 3.24 3.47 -3.88
C LEU A 56 3.69 3.78 -5.31
N ILE A 57 4.83 3.24 -5.74
CA ILE A 57 5.31 3.36 -7.12
C ILE A 57 4.28 2.73 -8.07
N GLY A 58 3.79 1.52 -7.76
CA GLY A 58 2.73 0.87 -8.53
C GLY A 58 1.47 1.72 -8.61
N LEU A 59 1.01 2.26 -7.48
CA LEU A 59 -0.15 3.14 -7.45
C LEU A 59 0.05 4.38 -8.33
N ALA A 60 1.21 5.01 -8.27
CA ALA A 60 1.54 6.18 -9.08
C ALA A 60 1.56 5.87 -10.58
N HIS A 61 2.01 4.68 -10.98
CA HIS A 61 2.08 4.29 -12.39
C HIS A 61 0.77 3.73 -12.95
N PHE A 62 -0.10 3.14 -12.12
CA PHE A 62 -1.30 2.44 -12.57
C PHE A 62 -2.61 3.13 -12.15
N SER A 63 -2.56 4.29 -11.49
CA SER A 63 -3.77 5.03 -11.09
C SER A 63 -3.65 6.52 -11.38
N GLY A 64 -4.80 7.15 -11.65
CA GLY A 64 -4.89 8.58 -12.03
C GLY A 64 -4.69 8.82 -13.52
N ALA A 65 -4.84 10.08 -13.95
CA ALA A 65 -4.44 10.48 -15.29
C ALA A 65 -2.92 10.54 -15.45
N PRO A 66 -2.42 10.41 -16.69
CA PRO A 66 -1.00 10.56 -16.98
C PRO A 66 -0.45 11.90 -16.49
N PRO A 67 0.86 11.97 -16.23
CA PRO A 67 1.55 13.25 -16.13
C PRO A 67 1.22 14.13 -17.33
N ASP A 68 1.07 15.43 -17.10
CA ASP A 68 0.73 16.44 -18.12
C ASP A 68 -0.69 16.34 -18.73
N SER A 69 -1.59 15.56 -18.14
CA SER A 69 -2.99 15.56 -18.56
C SER A 69 -3.68 16.91 -18.26
N THR A 70 -4.49 17.40 -19.19
CA THR A 70 -5.35 18.56 -18.98
C THR A 70 -6.71 18.11 -18.47
N TYR A 71 -7.10 18.61 -17.29
CA TYR A 71 -8.44 18.40 -16.76
C TYR A 71 -9.46 19.21 -17.57
N ILE A 72 -10.40 18.51 -18.21
CA ILE A 72 -11.56 19.11 -18.87
C ILE A 72 -12.75 18.94 -17.93
N PRO A 73 -13.29 20.04 -17.36
CA PRO A 73 -14.39 19.94 -16.41
C PRO A 73 -15.67 19.43 -17.09
N ALA A 74 -16.54 18.85 -16.27
CA ALA A 74 -17.89 18.55 -16.70
C ALA A 74 -18.59 19.83 -17.16
N HIS A 75 -19.19 19.79 -18.34
CA HIS A 75 -19.86 20.93 -18.95
C HIS A 75 -21.17 20.50 -19.60
N ILE A 76 -22.02 21.49 -19.89
CA ILE A 76 -23.27 21.28 -20.59
C ILE A 76 -23.05 21.60 -22.06
N GLU A 77 -23.34 20.64 -22.93
CA GLU A 77 -23.31 20.83 -24.38
C GLU A 77 -24.70 20.48 -24.93
N HIS A 78 -25.34 21.42 -25.62
CA HIS A 78 -26.70 21.24 -26.18
C HIS A 78 -27.74 20.74 -25.17
N GLY A 79 -27.66 21.22 -23.92
CA GLY A 79 -28.57 20.82 -22.84
C GLY A 79 -28.32 19.42 -22.26
N LYS A 80 -27.24 18.73 -22.67
CA LYS A 80 -26.82 17.44 -22.10
C LYS A 80 -25.55 17.61 -21.25
N LEU A 81 -25.49 16.87 -20.15
CA LEU A 81 -24.31 16.81 -19.29
C LEU A 81 -23.23 15.95 -19.95
N VAL A 82 -22.11 16.58 -20.28
CA VAL A 82 -20.88 15.91 -20.71
C VAL A 82 -19.99 15.73 -19.47
N PRO A 83 -19.66 14.49 -19.07
CA PRO A 83 -18.78 14.24 -17.93
C PRO A 83 -17.38 14.84 -18.15
N GLY A 84 -16.75 15.25 -17.04
CA GLY A 84 -15.36 15.68 -17.07
C GLY A 84 -14.42 14.53 -17.45
N VAL A 85 -13.37 14.87 -18.18
CA VAL A 85 -12.35 13.91 -18.63
C VAL A 85 -10.97 14.52 -18.44
N GLU A 86 -9.98 13.68 -18.21
CA GLU A 86 -8.57 14.06 -18.21
C GLU A 86 -7.98 13.60 -19.55
N LYS A 87 -7.28 14.50 -20.26
CA LYS A 87 -6.77 14.26 -21.63
C LYS A 87 -5.28 14.50 -21.75
#